data_AF-A0A927TDC0-F1
#
_entry.id   AF-A0A927TDC0-F1
#
_cell.length_a   1.000
_cell.length_b   1.000
_cell.length_c   1.000
_cell.angle_alpha   90.00
_cell.angle_beta   90.00
_cell.angle_gamma   90.00
#
_symmetry.space_group_name_H-M   'P 1'
#
loop_
_entity.id
_entity.type
_entity.pdbx_description
1 polymer ?
#
loop_
_entity_poly.entity_id
_entity_poly.type
_entity_poly.pdbx_seq_one_letter_code
_entity_poly.pdbx_strand_id
1 'polypeptide(L)'
;METGKFYFIKDSFYEKFNDCGLMGNKEFDNGAHGRPCFYCFKLDGYCWMIPISSKVDKYEKLYNEKMSRYKGKFDGIRFGYVNGEKRAFLIQNLCPVTEEYIDKKYKINNDTIDVTIKLYP
;
A
#
# COMPACT_ATOMS: atom_id res chain seq x y z
N MET A 1 10.53 -8.56 -9.12
CA MET A 1 9.27 -7.78 -8.98
C MET A 1 9.24 -6.66 -10.00
N GLU A 2 8.06 -6.16 -10.33
CA GLU A 2 7.84 -5.07 -11.30
C GLU A 2 7.37 -3.82 -10.55
N THR A 3 8.11 -2.71 -10.69
CA THR A 3 7.71 -1.41 -10.14
C THR A 3 6.35 -0.99 -10.69
N GLY A 4 5.53 -0.35 -9.85
CA GLY A 4 4.19 0.07 -10.24
C GLY A 4 3.13 -1.02 -10.13
N LYS A 5 3.46 -2.17 -9.54
CA LYS A 5 2.54 -3.28 -9.30
C LYS A 5 2.32 -3.52 -7.80
N PHE A 6 1.27 -4.26 -7.47
CA PHE A 6 0.95 -4.62 -6.09
C PHE A 6 1.47 -6.01 -5.73
N TYR A 7 1.89 -6.15 -4.48
CA TYR A 7 2.36 -7.41 -3.91
C TYR A 7 1.86 -7.57 -2.48
N PHE A 8 1.71 -8.81 -2.05
CA PHE A 8 1.52 -9.15 -0.65
C PHE A 8 2.87 -9.33 0.04
N ILE A 9 2.90 -9.00 1.33
CA ILE A 9 4.06 -9.17 2.21
C ILE A 9 3.69 -10.28 3.19
N LYS A 10 4.62 -11.20 3.44
CA LYS A 10 4.42 -12.33 4.35
C LYS A 10 4.15 -11.86 5.78
N ASP A 11 3.30 -12.58 6.51
CA ASP A 11 2.98 -12.27 7.91
C ASP A 11 4.22 -12.27 8.81
N SER A 12 5.20 -13.14 8.53
CA SER A 12 6.48 -13.20 9.24
C SER A 12 7.29 -11.89 9.22
N PHE A 13 7.07 -11.01 8.24
CA PHE A 13 7.63 -9.66 8.25
C PHE A 13 6.98 -8.81 9.35
N TYR A 14 5.65 -8.80 9.40
CA TYR A 14 4.91 -8.00 10.38
C TYR A 14 5.10 -8.51 11.80
N GLU A 15 5.20 -9.82 11.98
CA GLU A 15 5.51 -10.43 13.29
C GLU A 15 6.90 -10.02 13.78
N LYS A 16 7.90 -10.09 12.90
CA LYS A 16 9.29 -9.73 13.23
C LYS A 16 9.49 -8.24 13.52
N PHE A 17 8.71 -7.37 12.88
CA PHE A 17 8.84 -5.91 12.93
C PHE A 17 7.59 -5.22 13.51
N ASN A 18 6.86 -5.91 14.40
CA ASN A 18 5.59 -5.45 14.97
C ASN A 18 5.71 -4.10 15.73
N ASP A 19 6.86 -3.84 16.35
CA ASP A 19 7.12 -2.62 17.13
C ASP A 19 7.63 -1.45 16.26
N CYS A 20 7.76 -1.62 14.95
CA CYS A 20 8.27 -0.59 14.04
C CYS A 20 7.19 0.38 13.52
N GLY A 21 5.96 0.34 14.06
CA GLY A 21 4.86 1.21 13.64
C GLY A 21 4.35 0.92 12.22
N LEU A 22 4.57 -0.30 11.73
CA LEU A 22 4.12 -0.73 10.41
C LEU A 22 2.59 -0.66 10.30
N MET A 23 2.11 -0.33 9.09
CA MET A 23 0.70 -0.47 8.78
C MET A 23 0.38 -1.97 8.72
N GLY A 24 -0.21 -2.50 9.79
CA GLY A 24 -0.45 -3.93 9.94
C GLY A 24 -1.13 -4.57 8.75
N ASN A 25 -0.73 -5.81 8.48
CA ASN A 25 -1.47 -6.69 7.60
C ASN A 25 -2.89 -6.84 8.15
N LYS A 26 -3.90 -6.82 7.28
CA LYS A 26 -5.28 -7.05 7.70
C LYS A 26 -5.62 -8.50 7.50
N GLU A 27 -6.23 -9.11 8.50
CA GLU A 27 -6.91 -10.39 8.33
C GLU A 27 -8.23 -10.23 7.56
N PHE A 28 -8.46 -11.23 6.71
CA PHE A 28 -9.67 -11.64 5.99
C PHE A 28 -10.84 -10.65 5.85
N ASP A 29 -10.99 -10.12 4.63
CA ASP A 29 -12.30 -9.91 4.01
C ASP A 29 -12.26 -10.53 2.61
N ASN A 30 -13.14 -11.49 2.33
CA ASN A 30 -13.38 -12.10 1.01
C ASN A 30 -12.23 -12.87 0.33
N GLY A 31 -11.42 -13.61 1.10
CA GLY A 31 -10.65 -14.75 0.58
C GLY A 31 -9.36 -14.42 -0.20
N ALA A 32 -8.92 -13.17 -0.25
CA ALA A 32 -7.62 -12.80 -0.81
C ALA A 32 -6.69 -12.28 0.31
N HIS A 33 -5.58 -12.99 0.49
CA HIS A 33 -4.52 -12.78 1.48
C HIS A 33 -4.13 -11.31 1.70
N GLY A 34 -4.14 -10.83 2.95
CA GLY A 34 -3.42 -9.63 3.38
C GLY A 34 -3.77 -8.29 2.70
N ARG A 35 -3.10 -7.23 3.15
CA ARG A 35 -3.16 -5.90 2.56
C ARG A 35 -2.16 -5.83 1.39
N PRO A 36 -2.62 -5.60 0.15
CA PRO A 36 -1.68 -5.40 -0.95
C PRO A 36 -0.90 -4.10 -0.75
N CYS A 37 0.39 -4.14 -1.08
CA CYS A 37 1.28 -2.99 -1.04
C CYS A 37 1.79 -2.66 -2.43
N PHE A 38 1.78 -1.39 -2.79
CA PHE A 38 2.28 -0.88 -4.06
C PHE A 38 3.81 -0.83 -4.03
N TYR A 39 4.45 -1.52 -4.95
CA TYR A 39 5.91 -1.50 -5.07
C TYR A 39 6.36 -0.24 -5.81
N CYS A 40 6.95 0.70 -5.07
CA CYS A 40 7.26 2.04 -5.56
C CYS A 40 8.61 2.13 -6.28
N PHE A 41 9.68 1.60 -5.67
CA PHE A 41 11.02 1.52 -6.28
C PHE A 41 11.93 0.60 -5.47
N LYS A 42 13.06 0.20 -6.06
CA LYS A 42 14.17 -0.46 -5.36
C LYS A 42 15.25 0.55 -5.02
N LEU A 43 15.73 0.54 -3.79
CA LEU A 43 16.89 1.33 -3.36
C LEU A 43 17.60 0.59 -2.22
N ASP A 44 18.92 0.53 -2.28
CA ASP A 44 19.78 -0.10 -1.26
C ASP A 44 19.42 -1.57 -0.94
N GLY A 45 18.99 -2.31 -1.95
CA GLY A 45 18.60 -3.72 -1.79
C GLY A 45 17.18 -3.94 -1.24
N TYR A 46 16.48 -2.86 -0.87
CA TYR A 46 15.11 -2.92 -0.35
C TYR A 46 14.08 -2.59 -1.41
N CYS A 47 12.97 -3.31 -1.39
CA CYS A 47 11.74 -2.97 -2.09
C CYS A 47 10.96 -1.98 -1.23
N TRP A 48 10.76 -0.75 -1.71
CA TRP A 48 10.01 0.27 -0.99
C TRP A 48 8.52 0.14 -1.30
N MET A 49 7.75 -0.21 -0.28
CA MET A 49 6.35 -0.65 -0.38
C MET A 49 5.42 0.38 0.24
N ILE A 50 4.39 0.80 -0.51
CA ILE A 50 3.34 1.72 -0.03
C ILE A 50 2.08 0.91 0.28
N PRO A 51 1.64 0.83 1.55
CA PRO A 51 0.39 0.17 1.87
C PRO A 51 -0.81 1.00 1.37
N ILE A 52 -1.85 0.31 0.87
CA ILE A 52 -3.11 0.97 0.50
C ILE A 52 -4.21 0.73 1.54
N SER A 53 -5.29 1.51 1.45
CA SER A 53 -6.49 1.30 2.26
C SER A 53 -7.77 1.59 1.49
N SER A 54 -8.80 0.81 1.77
CA SER A 54 -10.18 1.05 1.34
C SER A 54 -10.93 2.06 2.21
N LYS A 55 -10.38 2.46 3.38
CA LYS A 55 -11.00 3.45 4.29
C LYS A 55 -10.82 4.88 3.78
N VAL A 56 -11.35 5.18 2.59
CA VAL A 56 -11.14 6.45 1.87
C VAL A 56 -11.54 7.65 2.72
N ASP A 57 -12.75 7.70 3.26
CA ASP A 57 -13.27 8.84 4.02
C ASP A 57 -12.39 9.22 5.22
N LYS A 58 -11.87 8.20 5.94
CA LYS A 58 -10.92 8.41 7.04
C LYS A 58 -9.67 9.15 6.56
N TYR A 59 -9.11 8.70 5.45
CA TYR A 59 -7.86 9.25 4.94
C TYR A 59 -8.05 10.58 4.20
N GLU A 60 -9.21 10.83 3.60
CA GLU A 60 -9.56 12.16 3.06
C GLU A 60 -9.65 13.20 4.16
N LYS A 61 -10.32 12.87 5.27
CA LYS A 61 -10.37 13.75 6.45
C LYS A 61 -8.95 14.06 6.96
N LEU A 62 -8.12 13.03 7.16
CA LEU A 62 -6.74 13.20 7.60
C LEU A 62 -5.91 14.03 6.61
N TYR A 63 -6.05 13.78 5.31
CA TYR A 63 -5.36 14.54 4.27
C TYR A 63 -5.73 16.02 4.34
N ASN A 64 -7.02 16.36 4.43
CA ASN A 64 -7.49 17.74 4.51
C ASN A 64 -7.01 18.43 5.79
N GLU A 65 -7.03 17.75 6.93
CA GLU A 65 -6.47 18.26 8.19
C GLU A 65 -4.97 18.58 8.06
N LYS A 66 -4.20 17.69 7.41
CA LYS A 66 -2.77 17.84 7.19
C LYS A 66 -2.45 18.95 6.18
N MET A 67 -3.19 19.01 5.08
CA MET A 67 -3.09 20.09 4.10
C MET A 67 -3.35 21.46 4.71
N SER A 68 -4.40 21.60 5.54
CA SER A 68 -4.66 22.84 6.26
C SER A 68 -3.51 23.19 7.22
N ARG A 69 -3.11 22.24 8.07
CA ARG A 69 -2.02 22.43 9.04
C ARG A 69 -0.70 22.83 8.40
N TYR A 70 -0.35 22.21 7.28
CA TYR A 70 0.92 22.43 6.57
C TYR A 70 0.79 23.38 5.39
N LYS A 71 -0.24 24.25 5.37
CA LYS A 71 -0.41 25.33 4.38
C LYS A 71 -0.31 24.83 2.94
N GLY A 72 -1.00 23.73 2.64
CA GLY A 72 -1.07 23.10 1.34
C GLY A 72 0.12 22.18 0.99
N LYS A 73 1.02 21.90 1.93
CA LYS A 73 2.21 21.06 1.69
C LYS A 73 2.12 19.74 2.44
N PHE A 74 1.54 18.71 1.82
CA PHE A 74 1.48 17.38 2.39
C PHE A 74 1.41 16.27 1.33
N ASP A 75 2.44 15.42 1.32
CA ASP A 75 2.58 14.32 0.35
C ASP A 75 2.36 12.93 0.95
N GLY A 76 2.01 12.85 2.23
CA GLY A 76 1.90 11.59 2.96
C GLY A 76 0.73 10.70 2.53
N ILE A 77 -0.24 11.22 1.79
CA ILE A 77 -1.38 10.46 1.27
C ILE A 77 -1.65 10.87 -0.18
N ARG A 78 -1.94 9.87 -1.02
CA ARG A 78 -2.48 10.05 -2.37
C ARG A 78 -3.70 9.19 -2.56
N PHE A 79 -4.57 9.58 -3.49
CA PHE A 79 -5.77 8.84 -3.82
C PHE A 79 -5.72 8.40 -5.28
N GLY A 80 -6.15 7.18 -5.53
CA GLY A 80 -6.20 6.61 -6.87
C GLY A 80 -7.22 5.49 -6.94
N TYR A 81 -7.47 5.00 -8.14
CA TYR A 81 -8.37 3.89 -8.38
C TYR A 81 -7.56 2.62 -8.62
N VAL A 82 -7.91 1.57 -7.88
CA VAL A 82 -7.33 0.23 -7.97
C VAL A 82 -8.48 -0.69 -8.35
N ASN A 83 -8.42 -1.27 -9.56
CA ASN A 83 -9.52 -2.04 -10.13
C ASN A 83 -10.88 -1.30 -10.12
N GLY A 84 -10.88 -0.02 -10.48
CA GLY A 84 -12.09 0.81 -10.50
C GLY A 84 -12.60 1.28 -9.14
N GLU A 85 -11.98 0.84 -8.03
CA GLU A 85 -12.34 1.28 -6.69
C GLU A 85 -11.36 2.33 -6.15
N LYS A 86 -11.89 3.41 -5.56
CA LYS A 86 -11.07 4.44 -4.93
C LYS A 86 -10.35 3.87 -3.71
N ARG A 87 -9.05 4.14 -3.61
CA ARG A 87 -8.15 3.70 -2.54
C ARG A 87 -7.25 4.86 -2.10
N ALA A 88 -6.88 4.84 -0.82
CA ALA A 88 -5.84 5.70 -0.27
C ALA A 88 -4.49 4.99 -0.31
N PHE A 89 -3.47 5.63 -0.89
CA PHE A 89 -2.07 5.22 -0.89
C PHE A 89 -1.37 5.96 0.25
N LEU A 90 -0.85 5.20 1.22
CA LEU A 90 -0.36 5.74 2.47
C LEU A 90 1.16 5.94 2.40
N ILE A 91 1.61 6.94 1.65
CA ILE A 91 3.03 7.27 1.45
C ILE A 91 3.73 7.55 2.78
N GLN A 92 3.03 8.13 3.75
CA GLN A 92 3.52 8.34 5.12
C GLN A 92 3.83 7.03 5.87
N ASN A 93 3.36 5.88 5.38
CA ASN A 93 3.59 4.54 5.92
C ASN A 93 4.45 3.69 4.96
N LEU A 94 5.22 4.33 4.07
CA LEU A 94 6.19 3.66 3.20
C LEU A 94 7.15 2.82 4.07
N CYS A 95 7.32 1.54 3.72
CA CYS A 95 8.23 0.65 4.43
C CYS A 95 9.21 -0.05 3.47
N PRO A 96 10.49 -0.23 3.86
CA PRO A 96 11.44 -1.05 3.13
C PRO A 96 11.21 -2.53 3.45
N VAL A 97 11.22 -3.39 2.43
CA VAL A 97 11.01 -4.83 2.54
C VAL A 97 12.08 -5.55 1.73
N THR A 98 12.73 -6.57 2.29
CA THR A 98 13.63 -7.45 1.53
C THR A 98 12.83 -8.45 0.71
N GLU A 99 13.37 -8.87 -0.45
CA GLU A 99 12.64 -9.77 -1.37
C GLU A 99 12.20 -11.09 -0.72
N GLU A 100 12.91 -11.58 0.31
CA GLU A 100 12.54 -12.78 1.08
C GLU A 100 11.17 -12.69 1.76
N TYR A 101 10.71 -11.48 2.10
CA TYR A 101 9.44 -11.23 2.77
C TYR A 101 8.30 -10.91 1.79
N ILE A 102 8.60 -10.84 0.50
CA ILE A 102 7.57 -10.69 -0.54
C ILE A 102 6.93 -12.05 -0.77
N ASP A 103 5.59 -12.09 -0.74
CA ASP A 103 4.83 -13.31 -0.95
C ASP A 103 4.50 -13.50 -2.44
N LYS A 104 3.44 -12.88 -2.93
CA LYS A 104 3.02 -12.97 -4.34
C LYS A 104 2.53 -11.64 -4.89
N LYS A 105 2.56 -11.52 -6.23
CA LYS A 105 1.97 -10.38 -6.96
C LYS A 105 0.46 -10.41 -6.73
N TYR A 106 -0.13 -9.27 -6.38
CA TYR A 106 -1.57 -9.14 -6.27
C TYR A 106 -2.17 -9.06 -7.67
N LYS A 107 -3.08 -9.99 -7.96
CA LYS A 107 -3.80 -10.13 -9.21
C LYS A 107 -5.28 -10.35 -8.92
N ILE A 108 -6.12 -10.09 -9.91
CA ILE A 108 -7.58 -10.29 -9.86
C ILE A 108 -7.97 -11.48 -10.74
N ASN A 109 -9.25 -11.90 -10.65
CA ASN A 109 -9.81 -13.04 -11.37
C ASN A 109 -8.98 -14.32 -11.17
N ASN A 110 -8.90 -14.80 -9.92
CA ASN A 110 -8.14 -16.00 -9.55
C ASN A 110 -6.66 -15.95 -10.01
N ASP A 111 -5.98 -14.85 -9.70
CA ASP A 111 -4.56 -14.62 -10.00
C ASP A 111 -4.19 -14.62 -11.51
N THR A 112 -5.15 -14.37 -12.41
CA THR A 112 -4.90 -14.37 -13.86
C THR A 112 -4.67 -12.97 -14.46
N ILE A 113 -5.22 -11.92 -13.87
CA ILE A 113 -5.18 -10.56 -14.43
C ILE A 113 -4.44 -9.60 -13.51
N ASP A 114 -3.57 -8.77 -14.08
CA ASP A 114 -2.89 -7.71 -13.35
C ASP A 114 -3.88 -6.62 -12.89
N VAL A 115 -3.68 -6.12 -11.68
CA VAL A 115 -4.47 -5.01 -11.14
C VAL A 115 -4.28 -3.74 -11.97
N THR A 116 -5.37 -3.06 -12.28
CA THR A 116 -5.37 -1.77 -12.97
C THR A 116 -5.24 -0.62 -11.98
N ILE A 117 -4.43 0.38 -12.33
CA ILE A 117 -4.17 1.55 -11.49
C ILE A 117 -4.43 2.81 -12.32
N LYS A 118 -5.27 3.70 -11.79
CA LYS A 118 -5.45 5.05 -12.32
C LYS A 118 -5.25 6.06 -11.20
N LEU A 119 -4.11 6.75 -11.24
CA LEU A 119 -3.80 7.85 -10.33
C LEU A 119 -4.41 9.14 -10.89
N TYR A 120 -4.92 10.00 -10.02
CA TYR A 120 -5.22 11.38 -10.39
C TYR A 120 -3.99 12.26 -10.12
N PRO A 121 -3.72 13.25 -10.98
CA PRO A 121 -2.67 14.25 -10.74
C PRO A 121 -2.93 15.09 -9.48
#